data_AF-A0A935H1V7-F1
#
_entry.id   AF-A0A935H1V7-F1
#
_cell.length_a   1.000
_cell.length_b   1.000
_cell.length_c   1.000
_cell.angle_alpha   90.00
_cell.angle_beta   90.00
_cell.angle_gamma   90.00
#
_symmetry.space_group_name_H-M   'P 1'
#
loop_
_entity.id
_entity.type
_entity.pdbx_description
1 polymer ?
#
loop_
_entity_poly.entity_id
_entity_poly.type
_entity_poly.pdbx_seq_one_letter_code
_entity_poly.pdbx_strand_id
1 'polypeptide(L)' 'MKPTTKPGALPATTHDHYQAELLIRASNHLALALHQLRHATGDTGIKTATGRANAAARALNQLAAARGVQ' A
#
# COMPACT_ATOMS: atom_id res chain seq x y z
N MET A 1 -38.19 9.69 37.49
CA MET A 1 -37.79 10.15 36.14
C MET A 1 -37.90 8.95 35.20
N LYS A 2 -38.72 9.04 34.14
CA LYS A 2 -38.90 7.93 33.18
C LYS A 2 -37.80 8.04 32.10
N PRO A 3 -37.10 6.95 31.74
CA PRO A 3 -36.14 7.00 30.63
C PRO A 3 -36.93 7.14 29.32
N THR A 4 -36.63 8.19 28.55
CA THR A 4 -37.17 8.41 27.21
C THR A 4 -36.33 7.63 26.20
N THR A 5 -36.60 6.34 26.05
CA THR A 5 -36.10 5.58 24.89
C THR A 5 -36.84 6.04 23.64
N LYS A 6 -36.13 6.66 22.70
CA LYS A 6 -36.67 7.02 21.38
C LYS A 6 -37.34 5.79 20.75
N PRO A 7 -38.61 5.86 20.32
CA PRO A 7 -39.24 4.78 19.58
C PRO A 7 -38.50 4.61 18.25
N GLY A 8 -37.78 3.50 18.08
CA GLY A 8 -37.08 3.16 16.83
C GLY A 8 -35.55 3.01 16.93
N ALA A 9 -34.93 3.26 18.08
CA ALA A 9 -33.56 2.83 18.28
C ALA A 9 -33.57 1.33 18.64
N LEU A 10 -33.33 0.47 17.64
CA LEU A 10 -33.00 -0.93 17.90
C LEU A 10 -31.78 -0.95 18.82
N PRO A 11 -31.80 -1.70 19.94
CA PRO A 11 -30.61 -1.88 20.74
C PRO A 11 -29.54 -2.46 19.82
N ALA A 12 -28.38 -1.79 19.72
CA ALA A 12 -27.24 -2.37 19.03
C ALA A 12 -26.98 -3.72 19.67
N THR A 13 -27.34 -4.78 18.97
CA THR A 13 -27.30 -6.11 19.53
C THR A 13 -25.83 -6.49 19.64
N THR A 14 -25.49 -7.41 20.54
CA THR A 14 -24.12 -7.94 20.62
C THR A 14 -23.64 -8.47 19.26
N HIS A 15 -24.57 -8.88 18.39
CA HIS A 15 -24.31 -9.24 17.01
C HIS A 15 -23.83 -8.06 16.15
N ASP A 16 -24.47 -6.89 16.24
CA ASP A 16 -24.09 -5.69 15.48
C ASP A 16 -22.70 -5.18 15.89
N HIS A 17 -22.38 -5.22 17.18
CA HIS A 17 -21.05 -4.88 17.69
C HIS A 17 -19.99 -5.86 17.19
N TYR A 18 -20.28 -7.17 17.21
CA TYR A 18 -19.36 -8.19 16.71
C TYR A 18 -19.09 -8.04 15.19
N GLN A 19 -20.14 -7.76 14.41
CA GLN A 19 -20.03 -7.49 12.98
C GLN A 19 -19.18 -6.23 12.72
N ALA A 20 -19.37 -5.17 13.50
CA ALA A 20 -18.58 -3.95 13.39
C ALA A 20 -17.09 -4.19 13.69
N GLU A 21 -16.77 -4.96 14.74
CA GLU A 21 -15.39 -5.32 15.06
C GLU A 21 -14.73 -6.15 13.96
N LEU A 22 -15.45 -7.13 13.38
CA LEU A 22 -14.97 -7.92 12.26
C LEU A 22 -14.66 -7.05 11.04
N LEU A 23 -15.56 -6.10 10.72
CA LEU A 23 -15.38 -5.19 9.60
C LEU A 23 -14.15 -4.29 9.80
N ILE A 24 -13.94 -3.78 11.02
CA ILE A 24 -12.76 -2.97 11.35
C ILE A 24 -11.48 -3.81 11.19
N ARG A 25 -11.45 -5.03 11.72
CA ARG A 25 -10.27 -5.92 11.59
C ARG A 25 -9.97 -6.25 10.13
N ALA A 26 -10.99 -6.59 9.34
CA ALA A 26 -10.85 -6.88 7.93
C ALA A 26 -10.31 -5.66 7.14
N SER A 27 -10.85 -4.47 7.42
CA SER A 27 -10.42 -3.22 6.80
C SER A 27 -8.97 -2.89 7.12
N ASN A 28 -8.56 -3.06 8.38
CA ASN A 28 -7.18 -2.85 8.81
C ASN A 28 -6.21 -3.84 8.14
N HIS A 29 -6.58 -5.11 8.03
CA HIS A 29 -5.76 -6.11 7.32
C HIS A 29 -5.61 -5.78 5.84
N LEU A 30 -6.69 -5.37 5.17
CA LEU A 30 -6.64 -4.96 3.77
C LEU A 30 -5.75 -3.73 3.57
N ALA A 31 -5.88 -2.72 4.42
CA ALA A 31 -5.03 -1.53 4.38
C ALA A 31 -3.54 -1.86 4.55
N LEU A 32 -3.20 -2.75 5.49
CA LEU A 32 -1.83 -3.22 5.69
C LEU A 32 -1.30 -3.98 4.46
N ALA A 33 -2.10 -4.87 3.88
CA ALA A 33 -1.71 -5.61 2.69
C ALA A 33 -1.46 -4.68 1.48
N LEU A 34 -2.32 -3.68 1.28
CA LEU A 34 -2.14 -2.67 0.23
C LEU A 34 -0.89 -1.80 0.46
N HIS A 35 -0.62 -1.45 1.73
CA HIS A 35 0.60 -0.73 2.09
C HIS A 35 1.85 -1.56 1.76
N GLN A 36 1.89 -2.82 2.20
CA GLN A 36 3.01 -3.73 1.90
C GLN A 36 3.19 -3.94 0.40
N LEU A 37 2.10 -4.11 -0.36
CA LEU A 37 2.17 -4.25 -1.82
C LEU A 37 2.77 -3.00 -2.47
N ARG A 38 2.32 -1.81 -2.06
CA ARG A 38 2.85 -0.54 -2.58
C ARG A 38 4.33 -0.36 -2.25
N HIS A 39 4.78 -0.73 -1.06
CA HIS A 39 6.18 -0.61 -0.67
C HIS A 39 7.07 -1.66 -1.34
N ALA A 40 6.59 -2.89 -1.48
CA ALA A 40 7.32 -3.96 -2.16
C ALA A 40 7.53 -3.66 -3.67
N THR A 41 6.52 -3.09 -4.32
CA THR A 41 6.56 -2.79 -5.77
C THR A 41 7.13 -1.42 -6.10
N GLY A 42 6.83 -0.40 -5.28
CA GLY A 42 7.10 1.00 -5.62
C GLY A 42 8.54 1.45 -5.41
N ASP A 43 9.23 0.96 -4.39
CA ASP A 43 10.52 1.54 -4.01
C ASP A 43 11.71 0.68 -4.46
N THR A 44 11.64 -0.64 -4.26
CA THR A 44 12.67 -1.58 -4.73
C THR A 44 12.71 -1.71 -6.24
N GLY A 45 11.55 -1.78 -6.90
CA GLY A 45 11.44 -1.95 -8.36
C GLY A 45 11.95 -0.73 -9.13
N ILE A 46 11.62 0.48 -8.67
CA ILE A 46 12.05 1.73 -9.31
C ILE A 46 13.55 1.96 -9.10
N LYS A 47 14.08 1.73 -7.88
CA LYS A 47 15.52 1.87 -7.59
C LYS A 47 16.38 0.87 -8.37
N THR A 48 15.92 -0.38 -8.51
CA THR A 48 16.64 -1.38 -9.33
C THR A 48 16.54 -1.09 -10.83
N ALA A 49 15.39 -0.66 -11.33
CA ALA A 49 15.25 -0.30 -12.75
C ALA A 49 16.12 0.92 -13.12
N THR A 50 16.10 1.96 -12.30
CA THR A 50 16.95 3.17 -12.48
C THR A 50 18.43 2.85 -12.34
N GLY A 51 18.82 2.02 -11.36
CA GLY A 51 20.20 1.54 -11.21
C GLY A 51 20.70 0.77 -12.44
N ARG A 52 19.88 -0.13 -13.00
CA ARG A 52 20.20 -0.86 -14.23
C ARG A 52 20.31 0.05 -15.45
N ALA A 53 19.38 1.01 -15.61
CA ALA A 53 19.43 1.98 -16.69
C ALA A 53 20.69 2.85 -16.63
N ASN A 54 21.07 3.33 -15.43
CA ASN A 54 22.29 4.11 -15.22
C ASN A 54 23.56 3.29 -15.48
N ALA A 55 23.59 2.00 -15.08
CA ALA A 55 24.71 1.12 -15.37
C ALA A 55 24.86 0.87 -16.88
N ALA A 56 23.76 0.64 -17.59
CA ALA A 56 23.75 0.47 -19.04
C ALA A 56 24.21 1.74 -19.77
N ALA A 57 23.72 2.92 -19.34
CA ALA A 57 24.14 4.20 -19.91
C ALA A 57 25.65 4.46 -19.72
N ARG A 58 26.21 4.13 -18.54
CA ARG A 58 27.66 4.22 -18.29
C ARG A 58 28.45 3.26 -19.17
N ALA A 59 27.99 2.02 -19.33
CA ALA A 59 28.65 1.03 -20.18
C ALA A 59 28.67 1.47 -21.66
N LEU A 60 27.56 2.04 -22.14
CA LEU A 60 27.48 2.61 -23.50
C LEU A 60 28.42 3.80 -23.68
N ASN A 61 28.49 4.70 -22.69
CA ASN A 61 29.39 5.85 -22.75
C ASN A 61 30.87 5.42 -22.72
N GLN A 62 31.23 4.43 -21.91
CA GLN A 62 32.59 3.86 -21.90
C GLN A 62 32.94 3.18 -23.22
N LEU A 63 31.99 2.47 -23.84
CA LEU A 63 32.19 1.86 -25.15
C LEU A 63 32.36 2.92 -26.26
N ALA A 64 31.58 4.01 -26.21
CA ALA A 64 31.72 5.13 -27.14
C ALA A 64 33.08 5.83 -26.99
N ALA A 65 33.51 6.07 -25.74
CA ALA A 65 34.82 6.63 -25.43
C ALA A 65 35.97 5.71 -25.89
N ALA A 66 35.84 4.39 -25.68
CA ALA A 66 36.83 3.41 -26.13
C ALA A 66 36.90 3.29 -27.67
N ARG A 67 35.82 3.63 -28.38
CA ARG A 67 35.76 3.64 -29.84
C ARG A 67 36.19 4.97 -30.47
N GLY A 68 36.57 5.98 -29.67
CA GLY A 68 37.02 7.27 -30.17
C GLY A 68 35.95 8.07 -30.93
N VAL A 69 34.67 7.76 -30.70
CA VAL A 69 33.55 8.51 -31.29
C VAL A 69 33.22 9.67 -30.35
N GLN A 70 33.91 10.80 -30.54
CA GLN A 70 33.52 12.11 -30.02
C GLN A 70 32.98 12.97 -31.15
#